data_AF-A0A2R8B4F2-F1
#
_entry.id   AF-A0A2R8B4F2-F1
#
_cell.length_a   1.000
_cell.length_b   1.000
_cell.length_c   1.000
_cell.angle_alpha   90.00
_cell.angle_beta   90.00
_cell.angle_gamma   90.00
#
_symmetry.space_group_name_H-M   'P 1'
#
loop_
_entity.id
_entity.type
_entity.pdbx_description
1 polymer ?
#
loop_
_entity_poly.entity_id
_entity_poly.type
_entity_poly.pdbx_seq_one_letter_code
_entity_poly.pdbx_strand_id
1 'polypeptide(L)' 'MHFLTQISFDEIAASLLACLLLRELMILGLPDSVAGPGGWLVDTGEEEG' A
#
# COMPACT_ATOMS: atom_id res chain seq x y z
N MET A 1 27.57 -6.00 -3.99
CA MET A 1 27.75 -5.03 -2.89
C MET A 1 27.70 -3.55 -3.34
N HIS A 2 27.59 -3.22 -4.64
CA HIS A 2 27.51 -1.82 -5.13
C HIS A 2 26.07 -1.26 -5.24
N PHE A 3 25.06 -2.14 -5.24
CA PHE A 3 23.65 -1.75 -5.45
C PHE A 3 23.03 -1.05 -4.23
N LEU A 4 23.40 -1.48 -3.02
CA LEU A 4 22.82 -0.98 -1.77
C LEU A 4 23.31 0.42 -1.38
N THR A 5 24.43 0.89 -1.95
CA THR A 5 24.98 2.24 -1.72
C THR A 5 24.42 3.29 -2.67
N GLN A 6 23.64 2.88 -3.67
CA GLN A 6 23.11 3.76 -4.70
C GLN A 6 21.70 4.27 -4.38
N ILE A 7 21.00 3.58 -3.46
CA ILE A 7 19.67 3.97 -2.99
C ILE A 7 19.85 4.91 -1.81
N SER A 8 19.40 6.15 -1.98
CA SER A 8 19.35 7.14 -0.91
C SER A 8 18.24 6.84 0.08
N PHE A 9 18.39 7.29 1.32
CA PHE A 9 17.33 7.18 2.32
C PHE A 9 16.03 7.85 1.87
N ASP A 10 16.14 8.97 1.15
CA ASP A 10 14.99 9.71 0.63
C ASP A 10 14.21 8.90 -0.41
N GLU A 11 14.89 8.15 -1.30
CA GLU A 11 14.23 7.23 -2.24
C GLU A 11 13.48 6.10 -1.53
N ILE A 12 14.02 5.60 -0.41
CA ILE A 12 13.33 4.60 0.42
C ILE A 12 12.08 5.23 1.06
N ALA A 13 12.21 6.43 1.63
CA ALA A 13 11.08 7.14 2.23
C ALA A 13 9.99 7.48 1.19
N ALA A 14 10.39 7.95 0.01
CA ALA A 14 9.50 8.27 -1.09
C ALA A 14 8.79 7.04 -1.63
N SER A 15 9.47 5.90 -1.78
CA SER A 15 8.85 4.65 -2.21
C SER A 15 7.84 4.10 -1.21
N LEU A 16 8.16 4.18 0.11
CA LEU A 16 7.21 3.83 1.16
C LEU A 16 5.96 4.71 1.09
N LEU A 17 6.15 6.03 0.94
CA LEU A 17 5.06 6.99 0.86
C LEU A 17 4.21 6.76 -0.40
N ALA A 18 4.84 6.44 -1.53
CA ALA A 18 4.14 6.06 -2.76
C ALA A 18 3.29 4.79 -2.58
N CYS A 19 3.80 3.77 -1.88
CA CYS A 19 3.02 2.57 -1.56
C CYS A 19 1.78 2.87 -0.71
N LEU A 20 1.91 3.74 0.30
CA LEU A 20 0.79 4.14 1.14
C LEU A 20 -0.28 4.91 0.35
N LEU A 21 0.15 5.81 -0.54
CA LEU A 21 -0.76 6.54 -1.43
C LEU A 21 -1.48 5.60 -2.40
N LEU A 22 -0.77 4.63 -2.98
CA LEU A 22 -1.37 3.62 -3.85
C LEU A 22 -2.42 2.80 -3.11
N ARG A 23 -2.13 2.38 -1.87
CA ARG A 23 -3.11 1.66 -1.03
C ARG A 23 -4.37 2.49 -0.83
N GLU A 24 -4.24 3.76 -0.51
CA GLU A 24 -5.39 4.63 -0.27
C GLU A 24 -6.21 4.88 -1.54
N LEU A 25 -5.54 5.08 -2.68
CA LEU A 25 -6.19 5.17 -3.97
C LEU A 25 -6.92 3.88 -4.33
N MET A 26 -6.38 2.72 -3.95
CA MET A 26 -7.05 1.45 -4.18
C MET A 26 -8.31 1.32 -3.33
N ILE A 27 -8.28 1.69 -2.06
CA ILE A 27 -9.46 1.67 -1.18
C ILE A 27 -10.55 2.60 -1.73
N LEU A 28 -10.19 3.80 -2.19
CA LEU A 28 -11.16 4.78 -2.71
C LEU A 28 -11.65 4.47 -4.13
N GLY A 29 -10.80 3.87 -4.96
CA GLY A 29 -11.02 3.76 -6.40
C GLY A 29 -11.43 2.37 -6.89
N LEU A 30 -11.11 1.30 -6.14
CA LEU A 30 -11.50 -0.05 -6.51
C LEU A 30 -12.87 -0.41 -5.91
N PRO A 31 -13.62 -1.32 -6.57
CA PRO A 31 -14.89 -1.81 -6.03
C PRO A 31 -14.69 -2.52 -4.69
N ASP A 32 -15.72 -2.47 -3.83
CA ASP A 32 -15.70 -3.03 -2.47
C ASP A 32 -15.36 -4.53 -2.44
N SER A 33 -15.75 -5.29 -3.47
CA SER A 33 -15.39 -6.72 -3.58
C SER A 33 -13.88 -6.97 -3.71
N VAL A 34 -13.10 -5.94 -4.03
CA VAL A 34 -11.64 -5.99 -4.17
C VAL A 34 -10.95 -5.28 -3.02
N ALA A 35 -11.41 -4.09 -2.63
CA ALA A 35 -10.71 -3.21 -1.69
C ALA A 35 -11.57 -2.63 -0.54
N GLY A 36 -12.74 -3.23 -0.26
CA GLY A 36 -13.63 -2.87 0.84
C GLY A 36 -13.73 -3.95 1.94
N PRO A 37 -14.74 -3.92 2.82
CA PRO A 37 -14.93 -4.93 3.85
C PRO A 37 -15.12 -6.34 3.27
N GLY A 38 -14.23 -7.28 3.61
CA GLY A 38 -14.19 -8.62 3.02
C GLY A 38 -13.63 -8.67 1.59
N GLY A 39 -12.94 -7.62 1.13
CA GLY A 39 -12.29 -7.55 -0.18
C GLY A 39 -11.10 -8.50 -0.32
N TRP A 40 -10.91 -9.10 -1.49
CA TRP A 40 -9.86 -10.12 -1.68
C TRP A 40 -8.42 -9.56 -1.73
N LEU A 41 -8.26 -8.26 -2.04
CA LEU A 41 -6.96 -7.62 -2.24
C LEU A 41 -6.59 -6.71 -1.08
N VAL A 42 -7.53 -5.88 -0.62
CA VAL A 42 -7.39 -5.04 0.58
C VAL A 42 -8.66 -5.20 1.39
N ASP A 43 -8.58 -5.93 2.51
CA ASP A 43 -9.69 -6.01 3.45
C ASP A 43 -9.64 -4.80 4.39
N THR A 44 -10.68 -3.99 4.37
CA THR A 44 -10.86 -2.84 5.28
C THR A 44 -11.92 -3.10 6.35
N GLY A 45 -12.45 -4.33 6.43
CA GLY A 45 -13.36 -4.75 7.48
C GLY A 45 -12.67 -4.78 8.83
N GLU A 46 -13.42 -4.54 9.89
CA GLU A 46 -12.92 -4.78 11.24
C GLU A 46 -12.72 -6.29 11.39
N GLU A 47 -11.48 -6.72 11.66
CA GLU A 47 -11.23 -8.08 12.13
C GLU A 47 -11.98 -8.22 13.48
N GLU A 48 -13.14 -8.86 13.46
CA GLU A 48 -13.93 -9.15 14.65
C GLU A 48 -13.07 -10.01 15.60
N GLY A 49 -12.52 -9.37 16.62
CA GLY A 49 -11.78 -10.01 17.71
C GLY A 49 -12.68 -10.76 18.69
#